data_AF-B1Q017-F1
#
_entry.id   AF-B1Q017-F1
#
_cell.length_a   1.000
_cell.length_b   1.000
_cell.length_c   1.000
_cell.angle_alpha   90.00
_cell.angle_beta   90.00
_cell.angle_gamma   90.00
#
_symmetry.space_group_name_H-M   'P 1'
#
loop_
_entity.id
_entity.type
_entity.pdbx_description
1 polymer ?
#
loop_
_entity_poly.entity_id
_entity_poly.type
_entity_poly.pdbx_seq_one_letter_code
_entity_poly.pdbx_strand_id
1 'polypeptide(L)'
;MVKKRLLAATLSLGIITPIATSFHESKADNNIENIGDGAEVVKRTEDTSSDKWGVTQNIQFDFVKDKKYNKDALILKMQGFINSKTTYYNYKNTDHIKAMRWPFQYNIGLKTNDPNVDLINYLPKNKIDSVNVSQTLGYNIGGNFNSGPSTGGNGSFNYSKTISYNQQNYISEVERQNSKSVQWGIKANSFITSLGKMSGHDPNLFVGYKPYSQNPRDYFVPDNELPPLVHSGFNPSFIATVSHEKGSGDTSEFEITYGRNMDVTHATRRTTHYGNSYLEGSRIHNAFVNRNYTVKYEVNWKTHEIKVKGHN
;
A
#
# COMPACT_ATOMS: atom_id res chain seq x y z
N MET A 1 -52.70 34.82 -13.99
CA MET A 1 -51.52 35.40 -13.32
C MET A 1 -51.24 34.57 -12.07
N VAL A 2 -50.26 33.66 -12.13
CA VAL A 2 -49.96 32.71 -11.04
C VAL A 2 -48.96 33.36 -10.08
N LYS A 3 -49.27 33.40 -8.78
CA LYS A 3 -48.27 33.60 -7.72
C LYS A 3 -48.49 32.62 -6.56
N LYS A 4 -47.42 31.86 -6.32
CA LYS A 4 -47.21 30.77 -5.36
C LYS A 4 -47.19 31.26 -3.91
N ARG A 5 -47.65 30.42 -2.98
CA ARG A 5 -47.21 30.35 -1.57
C ARG A 5 -47.08 28.85 -1.21
N LEU A 6 -45.86 28.32 -1.22
CA LEU A 6 -45.01 28.02 -0.05
C LEU A 6 -45.61 26.93 0.85
N LEU A 7 -45.23 25.68 0.58
CA LEU A 7 -45.34 24.55 1.50
C LEU A 7 -44.07 24.54 2.37
N ALA A 8 -44.25 24.65 3.68
CA ALA A 8 -43.19 24.43 4.66
C ALA A 8 -43.02 22.91 4.86
N ALA A 9 -41.84 22.38 4.54
CA ALA A 9 -41.47 21.00 4.82
C ALA A 9 -40.61 20.97 6.09
N THR A 10 -41.13 20.29 7.10
CA THR A 10 -40.53 20.04 8.41
C THR A 10 -39.29 19.16 8.25
N LEU A 11 -38.10 19.69 8.58
CA LEU A 11 -36.86 18.93 8.68
C LEU A 11 -36.77 18.31 10.08
N SER A 12 -37.04 17.02 10.19
CA SER A 12 -36.75 16.23 11.39
C SER A 12 -35.23 15.98 11.50
N LEU A 13 -34.64 16.50 12.57
CA LEU A 13 -33.28 16.24 13.00
C LEU A 13 -33.17 14.80 13.52
N GLY A 14 -32.63 13.90 12.70
CA GLY A 14 -32.23 12.57 13.11
C GLY A 14 -30.88 12.62 13.84
N ILE A 15 -30.89 12.26 15.12
CA ILE A 15 -29.72 12.13 15.98
C ILE A 15 -28.88 10.96 15.45
N ILE A 16 -27.66 11.23 14.98
CA ILE A 16 -26.68 10.17 14.63
C ILE A 16 -26.06 9.70 15.95
N THR A 17 -26.49 8.55 16.44
CA THR A 17 -25.80 7.84 17.52
C THR A 17 -24.52 7.20 16.97
N PRO A 18 -23.42 7.21 17.74
CA PRO A 18 -22.20 6.50 17.36
C PRO A 18 -22.47 5.00 17.34
N ILE A 19 -22.27 4.36 16.18
CA ILE A 19 -22.31 2.91 16.05
C ILE A 19 -21.17 2.35 16.89
N ALA A 20 -21.52 1.65 17.96
CA ALA A 20 -20.58 0.83 18.71
C ALA A 20 -19.99 -0.23 17.76
N THR A 21 -18.66 -0.26 17.63
CA THR A 21 -17.96 -1.29 16.86
C THR A 21 -18.11 -2.63 17.55
N SER A 22 -19.09 -3.42 17.10
CA SER A 22 -19.09 -4.86 17.32
C SER A 22 -17.97 -5.47 16.49
N PHE A 23 -17.02 -6.12 17.17
CA PHE A 23 -16.08 -7.03 16.51
C PHE A 23 -16.88 -8.10 15.77
N HIS A 24 -16.96 -7.97 14.45
CA HIS A 24 -17.34 -9.09 13.59
C HIS A 24 -16.07 -9.90 13.34
N GLU A 25 -15.93 -10.99 14.06
CA GLU A 25 -15.15 -12.14 13.60
C GLU A 25 -15.81 -12.60 12.29
N SER A 26 -15.29 -12.18 11.15
CA SER A 26 -15.81 -12.59 9.86
C SER A 26 -15.48 -14.07 9.68
N LYS A 27 -16.48 -14.94 9.87
CA LYS A 27 -16.38 -16.34 9.45
C LYS A 27 -16.00 -16.35 7.97
N ALA A 28 -14.85 -16.93 7.67
CA ALA A 28 -14.36 -17.12 6.31
C ALA A 28 -15.43 -17.84 5.47
N ASP A 29 -15.90 -17.18 4.41
CA ASP A 29 -16.76 -17.82 3.43
C ASP A 29 -15.93 -18.88 2.68
N ASN A 30 -16.39 -20.13 2.66
CA ASN A 30 -15.66 -21.24 2.07
C ASN A 30 -15.76 -21.18 0.54
N ASN A 31 -14.97 -20.31 -0.10
CA ASN A 31 -14.96 -20.17 -1.55
C ASN A 31 -13.88 -21.09 -2.16
N ILE A 32 -14.33 -22.18 -2.79
CA ILE A 32 -13.47 -23.14 -3.50
C ILE A 32 -13.73 -23.00 -5.00
N GLU A 33 -12.67 -22.83 -5.79
CA GLU A 33 -12.72 -22.75 -7.25
C GLU A 33 -12.07 -24.01 -7.86
N ASN A 34 -12.79 -24.70 -8.75
CA ASN A 34 -12.21 -25.79 -9.53
C ASN A 34 -11.39 -25.20 -10.70
N ILE A 35 -10.14 -25.62 -10.84
CA ILE A 35 -9.21 -25.12 -11.87
C ILE A 35 -8.82 -26.19 -12.91
N GLY A 36 -9.51 -27.34 -12.91
CA GLY A 36 -9.31 -28.43 -13.86
C GLY A 36 -8.39 -29.54 -13.34
N ASP A 37 -8.38 -30.69 -14.01
CA ASP A 37 -7.56 -31.88 -13.68
C ASP A 37 -7.66 -32.38 -12.22
N GLY A 38 -8.78 -32.11 -11.56
CA GLY A 38 -8.98 -32.46 -10.15
C GLY A 38 -8.16 -31.60 -9.19
N ALA A 39 -7.69 -30.43 -9.63
CA ALA A 39 -7.09 -29.39 -8.82
C ALA A 39 -8.12 -28.29 -8.48
N GLU A 40 -7.95 -27.70 -7.30
CA GLU A 40 -8.85 -26.67 -6.77
C GLU A 40 -8.07 -25.57 -6.06
N VAL A 41 -8.66 -24.39 -5.96
CA VAL A 41 -8.14 -23.25 -5.21
C VAL A 41 -9.07 -22.94 -4.05
N VAL A 42 -8.57 -23.02 -2.83
CA VAL A 42 -9.32 -22.63 -1.62
C VAL A 42 -8.95 -21.19 -1.28
N LYS A 43 -9.93 -20.29 -1.32
CA LYS A 43 -9.72 -18.85 -1.11
C LYS A 43 -10.09 -18.45 0.30
N ARG A 44 -9.26 -17.64 0.92
CA ARG A 44 -9.50 -16.97 2.20
C ARG A 44 -9.11 -15.50 2.08
N THR A 45 -9.75 -14.65 2.87
CA THR A 45 -9.42 -13.23 2.92
C THR A 45 -9.38 -12.81 4.36
N GLU A 46 -8.36 -12.02 4.71
CA GLU A 46 -8.27 -11.35 6.00
C GLU A 46 -8.19 -9.84 5.81
N ASP A 47 -8.89 -9.13 6.68
CA ASP A 47 -8.97 -7.68 6.69
C ASP A 47 -8.61 -7.16 8.08
N THR A 48 -7.47 -6.45 8.19
CA THR A 48 -7.05 -5.85 9.45
C THR A 48 -6.68 -4.38 9.25
N SER A 49 -7.07 -3.52 10.18
CA SER A 49 -6.82 -2.08 10.09
C SER A 49 -6.24 -1.54 11.39
N SER A 50 -5.45 -0.47 11.29
CA SER A 50 -4.91 0.26 12.43
C SER A 50 -5.01 1.77 12.22
N ASP A 51 -5.78 2.44 13.07
CA ASP A 51 -5.95 3.90 13.04
C ASP A 51 -4.64 4.64 13.38
N LYS A 52 -3.89 4.08 14.35
CA LYS A 52 -2.58 4.59 14.77
C LYS A 52 -1.65 4.70 13.57
N TRP A 53 -1.51 3.62 12.81
CA TRP A 53 -0.64 3.55 11.64
C TRP A 53 -1.29 4.10 10.37
N GLY A 54 -2.61 4.25 10.34
CA GLY A 54 -3.38 4.65 9.16
C GLY A 54 -3.18 3.65 8.01
N VAL A 55 -3.37 2.37 8.32
CA VAL A 55 -3.12 1.25 7.40
C VAL A 55 -4.28 0.27 7.48
N THR A 56 -4.69 -0.23 6.32
CA THR A 56 -5.56 -1.40 6.15
C THR A 56 -4.83 -2.43 5.33
N GLN A 57 -4.71 -3.66 5.84
CA GLN A 57 -4.24 -4.83 5.11
C GLN A 57 -5.46 -5.66 4.70
N ASN A 58 -5.71 -5.74 3.38
CA ASN A 58 -6.69 -6.65 2.78
C ASN A 58 -5.88 -7.74 2.06
N ILE A 59 -5.79 -8.92 2.66
CA ILE A 59 -4.91 -9.98 2.17
C ILE A 59 -5.75 -11.16 1.71
N GLN A 60 -5.56 -11.57 0.46
CA GLN A 60 -6.17 -12.79 -0.07
C GLN A 60 -5.14 -13.92 -0.02
N PHE A 61 -5.56 -15.05 0.52
CA PHE A 61 -4.79 -16.27 0.68
C PHE A 61 -5.46 -17.36 -0.18
N ASP A 62 -4.84 -17.68 -1.30
CA ASP A 62 -5.36 -18.67 -2.25
C ASP A 62 -4.49 -19.93 -2.19
N PHE A 63 -4.99 -20.97 -1.52
CA PHE A 63 -4.32 -22.27 -1.43
C PHE A 63 -4.55 -23.05 -2.71
N VAL A 64 -3.47 -23.46 -3.38
CA VAL A 64 -3.55 -24.25 -4.61
C VAL A 64 -3.40 -25.73 -4.26
N LYS A 65 -4.50 -26.48 -4.40
CA LYS A 65 -4.54 -27.91 -4.17
C LYS A 65 -4.42 -28.65 -5.50
N ASP A 66 -3.21 -29.09 -5.78
CA ASP A 66 -2.90 -29.88 -6.97
C ASP A 66 -2.21 -31.18 -6.56
N LYS A 67 -2.80 -32.32 -6.96
CA LYS A 67 -2.23 -33.65 -6.72
C LYS A 67 -0.99 -33.92 -7.59
N LYS A 68 -0.87 -33.26 -8.74
CA LYS A 68 0.27 -33.37 -9.64
C LYS A 68 1.45 -32.50 -9.19
N TYR A 69 1.25 -31.60 -8.22
CA TYR A 69 2.31 -30.84 -7.57
C TYR A 69 2.71 -31.46 -6.22
N ASN A 70 4.01 -31.69 -6.00
CA ASN A 70 4.50 -32.42 -4.84
C ASN A 70 4.62 -31.57 -3.56
N LYS A 71 4.40 -30.25 -3.65
CA LYS A 71 4.39 -29.31 -2.53
C LYS A 71 3.01 -28.69 -2.36
N ASP A 72 2.73 -28.13 -1.18
CA ASP A 72 1.60 -27.23 -1.02
C ASP A 72 1.99 -25.86 -1.58
N ALA A 73 1.05 -25.11 -2.15
CA ALA A 73 1.32 -23.76 -2.64
C ALA A 73 0.26 -22.79 -2.12
N LEU A 74 0.72 -21.60 -1.72
CA LEU A 74 -0.12 -20.50 -1.28
C LEU A 74 0.23 -19.25 -2.06
N ILE A 75 -0.76 -18.68 -2.75
CA ILE A 75 -0.65 -17.39 -3.42
C ILE A 75 -1.23 -16.34 -2.48
N LEU A 76 -0.39 -15.40 -2.05
CA LEU A 76 -0.78 -14.26 -1.24
C LEU A 76 -0.94 -13.04 -2.16
N LYS A 77 -2.13 -12.45 -2.19
CA LYS A 77 -2.36 -11.14 -2.81
C LYS A 77 -2.52 -10.09 -1.72
N MET A 78 -1.51 -9.24 -1.61
CA MET A 78 -1.38 -8.18 -0.63
C MET A 78 -2.01 -6.90 -1.19
N GLN A 79 -3.22 -6.56 -0.72
CA GLN A 79 -3.94 -5.34 -1.05
C GLN A 79 -4.25 -4.51 0.20
N GLY A 80 -4.99 -3.40 0.04
CA GLY A 80 -5.46 -2.56 1.13
C GLY A 80 -5.15 -1.09 0.86
N PHE A 81 -4.86 -0.34 1.93
CA PHE A 81 -4.56 1.09 1.85
C PHE A 81 -3.53 1.51 2.90
N ILE A 82 -2.60 2.36 2.50
CA ILE A 82 -1.61 2.99 3.36
C ILE A 82 -1.79 4.50 3.22
N ASN A 83 -2.37 5.15 4.24
CA ASN A 83 -2.60 6.59 4.25
C ASN A 83 -1.27 7.35 4.07
N SER A 84 -1.24 8.50 3.42
CA SER A 84 0.03 9.25 3.27
C SER A 84 0.57 9.75 4.61
N LYS A 85 -0.31 10.00 5.58
CA LYS A 85 -0.05 10.70 6.85
C LYS A 85 0.67 12.04 6.63
N THR A 86 0.42 12.66 5.46
CA THR A 86 0.93 13.99 5.13
C THR A 86 0.34 15.01 6.09
N THR A 87 1.20 15.84 6.65
CA THR A 87 0.82 16.80 7.70
C THR A 87 1.66 18.06 7.60
N TYR A 88 1.09 19.18 8.03
CA TYR A 88 1.70 20.50 7.98
C TYR A 88 1.75 21.09 9.40
N TYR A 89 2.88 21.67 9.80
CA TYR A 89 3.06 22.20 11.15
C TYR A 89 4.11 23.32 11.21
N ASN A 90 4.10 24.12 12.28
CA ASN A 90 5.16 25.10 12.57
C ASN A 90 6.41 24.36 13.06
N TYR A 91 7.55 24.54 12.39
CA TYR A 91 8.79 23.93 12.85
C TYR A 91 9.22 24.59 14.16
N LYS A 92 9.28 23.82 15.26
CA LYS A 92 9.63 24.29 16.61
C LYS A 92 8.86 25.55 17.06
N ASN A 93 7.60 25.68 16.63
CA ASN A 93 6.76 26.85 16.86
C ASN A 93 7.38 28.19 16.41
N THR A 94 8.20 28.16 15.36
CA THR A 94 8.79 29.38 14.78
C THR A 94 7.79 30.10 13.86
N ASP A 95 7.92 31.41 13.78
CA ASP A 95 7.00 32.25 13.00
C ASP A 95 7.18 32.09 11.49
N HIS A 96 8.41 31.80 11.02
CA HIS A 96 8.80 31.92 9.61
C HIS A 96 9.26 30.61 8.96
N ILE A 97 9.33 29.49 9.71
CA ILE A 97 9.68 28.16 9.18
C ILE A 97 8.49 27.23 9.37
N LYS A 98 7.94 26.75 8.25
CA LYS A 98 6.85 25.76 8.22
C LYS A 98 7.38 24.44 7.71
N ALA A 99 6.75 23.35 8.14
CA ALA A 99 7.17 21.99 7.84
C ALA A 99 6.03 21.20 7.20
N MET A 100 6.37 20.44 6.16
CA MET A 100 5.53 19.40 5.56
C MET A 100 6.20 18.07 5.83
N ARG A 101 5.52 17.18 6.57
CA ARG A 101 5.92 15.77 6.70
C ARG A 101 5.12 14.97 5.69
N TRP A 102 5.77 14.15 4.87
CA TRP A 102 5.16 13.45 3.74
C TRP A 102 5.86 12.12 3.44
N PRO A 103 5.21 11.15 2.78
CA PRO A 103 5.76 9.83 2.56
C PRO A 103 6.74 9.81 1.39
N PHE A 104 8.04 9.73 1.68
CA PHE A 104 9.06 9.54 0.64
C PHE A 104 9.00 8.14 0.06
N GLN A 105 8.72 7.14 0.89
CA GLN A 105 8.66 5.74 0.48
C GLN A 105 7.50 5.02 1.18
N TYR A 106 6.79 4.16 0.44
CA TYR A 106 5.89 3.15 1.01
C TYR A 106 6.61 1.80 1.08
N ASN A 107 6.35 1.07 2.16
CA ASN A 107 6.99 -0.21 2.46
C ASN A 107 5.94 -1.32 2.42
N ILE A 108 6.19 -2.36 1.64
CA ILE A 108 5.39 -3.60 1.61
C ILE A 108 6.35 -4.76 1.81
N GLY A 109 6.07 -5.65 2.75
CA GLY A 109 6.94 -6.80 3.00
C GLY A 109 6.19 -8.02 3.47
N LEU A 110 6.71 -9.18 3.10
CA LEU A 110 6.30 -10.50 3.57
C LEU A 110 7.53 -11.24 4.06
N LYS A 111 7.45 -11.90 5.21
CA LYS A 111 8.47 -12.85 5.66
C LYS A 111 7.86 -14.01 6.43
N THR A 112 8.59 -15.12 6.46
CA THR A 112 8.32 -16.28 7.32
C THR A 112 9.61 -16.71 8.01
N ASN A 113 9.48 -17.38 9.15
CA ASN A 113 10.57 -18.05 9.85
C ASN A 113 10.51 -19.58 9.69
N ASP A 114 9.50 -20.10 9.02
CA ASP A 114 9.32 -21.55 8.86
C ASP A 114 10.36 -22.10 7.88
N PRO A 115 11.22 -23.06 8.30
CA PRO A 115 12.18 -23.68 7.41
C PRO A 115 11.53 -24.43 6.24
N ASN A 116 10.31 -24.94 6.43
CA ASN A 116 9.58 -25.76 5.46
C ASN A 116 8.87 -24.94 4.37
N VAL A 117 8.90 -23.61 4.49
CA VAL A 117 8.25 -22.70 3.55
C VAL A 117 9.27 -21.94 2.72
N ASP A 118 9.14 -21.96 1.40
CA ASP A 118 9.98 -21.18 0.50
C ASP A 118 9.17 -20.24 -0.39
N LEU A 119 9.59 -18.99 -0.50
CA LEU A 119 9.14 -18.02 -1.49
C LEU A 119 9.64 -18.45 -2.88
N ILE A 120 8.70 -18.87 -3.72
CA ILE A 120 8.99 -19.38 -5.07
C ILE A 120 8.71 -18.35 -6.17
N ASN A 121 7.84 -17.36 -5.90
CA ASN A 121 7.55 -16.30 -6.85
C ASN A 121 7.04 -15.03 -6.16
N TYR A 122 7.14 -13.88 -6.82
CA TYR A 122 6.64 -12.60 -6.31
C TYR A 122 6.45 -11.58 -7.44
N LEU A 123 5.51 -10.65 -7.29
CA LEU A 123 5.24 -9.56 -8.24
C LEU A 123 5.02 -8.20 -7.54
N PRO A 124 5.58 -7.11 -8.10
CA PRO A 124 6.45 -7.07 -9.29
C PRO A 124 7.87 -7.54 -8.97
N LYS A 125 8.52 -8.19 -9.97
CA LYS A 125 9.92 -8.67 -9.82
C LYS A 125 10.95 -7.60 -10.09
N ASN A 126 10.76 -6.89 -11.20
CA ASN A 126 11.70 -5.90 -11.70
C ASN A 126 11.33 -4.52 -11.19
N LYS A 127 12.33 -3.64 -11.16
CA LYS A 127 12.13 -2.22 -10.98
C LYS A 127 11.19 -1.68 -12.06
N ILE A 128 10.15 -0.95 -11.65
CA ILE A 128 9.12 -0.41 -12.55
C ILE A 128 8.72 1.00 -12.13
N ASP A 129 8.79 1.93 -13.08
CA ASP A 129 8.50 3.36 -12.90
C ASP A 129 7.25 3.83 -13.68
N SER A 130 6.56 2.89 -14.33
CA SER A 130 5.30 3.16 -15.03
C SER A 130 4.23 3.61 -14.03
N VAL A 131 3.44 4.62 -14.40
CA VAL A 131 2.39 5.19 -13.54
C VAL A 131 1.38 4.13 -13.12
N ASN A 132 0.97 3.25 -14.02
CA ASN A 132 0.14 2.09 -13.71
C ASN A 132 0.99 0.82 -13.82
N VAL A 133 1.11 0.09 -12.72
CA VAL A 133 1.74 -1.23 -12.69
C VAL A 133 0.64 -2.26 -12.82
N SER A 134 0.73 -3.13 -13.82
CA SER A 134 -0.23 -4.21 -14.01
C SER A 134 0.46 -5.47 -14.50
N GLN A 135 0.42 -6.54 -13.71
CA GLN A 135 1.09 -7.81 -13.98
C GLN A 135 0.21 -8.98 -13.53
N THR A 136 0.32 -10.10 -14.22
CA THR A 136 -0.44 -11.31 -13.94
C THR A 136 0.50 -12.45 -13.59
N LEU A 137 0.18 -13.12 -12.49
CA LEU A 137 0.70 -14.44 -12.14
C LEU A 137 -0.26 -15.48 -12.72
N GLY A 138 0.24 -16.33 -13.62
CA GLY A 138 -0.46 -17.50 -14.12
C GLY A 138 0.06 -18.78 -13.46
N TYR A 139 -0.84 -19.73 -13.25
CA TYR A 139 -0.56 -21.06 -12.73
C TYR A 139 -1.15 -22.12 -13.67
N ASN A 140 -0.36 -23.14 -13.96
CA ASN A 140 -0.78 -24.35 -14.64
C ASN A 140 -0.53 -25.57 -13.76
N ILE A 141 -1.37 -26.59 -13.93
CA ILE A 141 -1.29 -27.86 -13.21
C ILE A 141 0.13 -28.44 -13.31
N GLY A 142 0.60 -29.04 -12.22
CA GLY A 142 1.95 -29.58 -12.07
C GLY A 142 2.95 -28.60 -11.46
N GLY A 143 2.49 -27.46 -10.91
CA GLY A 143 3.37 -26.52 -10.20
C GLY A 143 4.03 -25.46 -11.08
N ASN A 144 3.48 -25.19 -12.27
CA ASN A 144 4.09 -24.28 -13.24
C ASN A 144 3.58 -22.85 -13.04
N PHE A 145 4.44 -21.96 -12.54
CA PHE A 145 4.12 -20.54 -12.36
C PHE A 145 4.77 -19.69 -13.45
N ASN A 146 3.99 -18.83 -14.09
CA ASN A 146 4.45 -17.86 -15.07
C ASN A 146 4.06 -16.44 -14.64
N SER A 147 4.88 -15.45 -14.98
CA SER A 147 4.61 -14.05 -14.69
C SER A 147 4.75 -13.22 -15.97
N GLY A 148 3.79 -12.33 -16.22
CA GLY A 148 3.80 -11.48 -17.40
C GLY A 148 2.94 -10.23 -17.27
N PRO A 149 2.93 -9.37 -18.30
CA PRO A 149 2.01 -8.24 -18.39
C PRO A 149 0.55 -8.70 -18.37
N SER A 150 -0.35 -7.89 -17.79
CA SER A 150 -1.76 -8.28 -17.66
C SER A 150 -2.56 -8.25 -18.97
N THR A 151 -2.06 -7.60 -20.02
CA THR A 151 -2.78 -7.38 -21.29
C THR A 151 -2.80 -8.60 -22.23
N GLY A 152 -2.50 -9.80 -21.72
CA GLY A 152 -2.64 -11.06 -22.46
C GLY A 152 -1.49 -11.31 -23.43
N GLY A 153 -1.00 -12.56 -23.45
CA GLY A 153 0.12 -12.99 -24.31
C GLY A 153 0.85 -14.23 -23.79
N ASN A 154 0.74 -14.52 -22.49
CA ASN A 154 1.37 -15.69 -21.89
C ASN A 154 0.37 -16.84 -21.75
N GLY A 155 0.00 -17.51 -22.85
CA GLY A 155 -0.69 -18.81 -22.82
C GLY A 155 -2.06 -18.89 -22.09
N SER A 156 -2.67 -20.06 -22.13
CA SER A 156 -3.83 -20.39 -21.29
C SER A 156 -3.32 -20.79 -19.90
N PHE A 157 -3.94 -20.28 -18.83
CA PHE A 157 -3.64 -20.64 -17.45
C PHE A 157 -4.85 -21.34 -16.82
N ASN A 158 -4.60 -22.37 -16.02
CA ASN A 158 -5.64 -22.98 -15.17
C ASN A 158 -6.15 -22.01 -14.09
N TYR A 159 -5.25 -21.21 -13.54
CA TYR A 159 -5.58 -20.18 -12.55
C TYR A 159 -4.70 -18.95 -12.74
N SER A 160 -5.23 -17.75 -12.47
CA SER A 160 -4.42 -16.54 -12.55
C SER A 160 -4.83 -15.49 -11.53
N LYS A 161 -3.85 -14.67 -11.12
CA LYS A 161 -4.05 -13.51 -10.24
C LYS A 161 -3.30 -12.31 -10.78
N THR A 162 -4.01 -11.20 -10.89
CA THR A 162 -3.48 -9.95 -11.42
C THR A 162 -3.30 -8.92 -10.30
N ILE A 163 -2.16 -8.24 -10.32
CA ILE A 163 -1.94 -7.02 -9.56
C ILE A 163 -2.20 -5.80 -10.43
N SER A 164 -2.77 -4.75 -9.84
CA SER A 164 -2.84 -3.43 -10.47
C SER A 164 -2.81 -2.34 -9.42
N TYR A 165 -1.91 -1.36 -9.59
CA TYR A 165 -1.86 -0.17 -8.74
C TYR A 165 -1.28 1.02 -9.48
N ASN A 166 -1.69 2.22 -9.03
CA ASN A 166 -1.13 3.48 -9.51
C ASN A 166 -0.01 3.94 -8.57
N GLN A 167 1.08 4.43 -9.15
CA GLN A 167 2.25 4.96 -8.46
C GLN A 167 2.76 6.25 -9.12
N GLN A 168 1.86 7.15 -9.55
CA GLN A 168 2.24 8.41 -10.19
C GLN A 168 3.34 9.14 -9.42
N ASN A 169 4.44 9.50 -10.10
CA ASN A 169 5.63 10.17 -9.57
C ASN A 169 6.51 9.32 -8.62
N TYR A 170 6.18 8.04 -8.42
CA TYR A 170 6.94 7.08 -7.62
C TYR A 170 7.51 5.96 -8.50
N ILE A 171 8.38 5.14 -7.91
CA ILE A 171 9.03 3.98 -8.54
C ILE A 171 9.00 2.80 -7.58
N SER A 172 8.62 1.63 -8.09
CA SER A 172 8.59 0.39 -7.31
C SER A 172 9.84 -0.43 -7.59
N GLU A 173 10.49 -0.90 -6.52
CA GLU A 173 11.64 -1.79 -6.59
C GLU A 173 11.62 -2.80 -5.44
N VAL A 174 12.21 -3.97 -5.69
CA VAL A 174 12.46 -4.99 -4.65
C VAL A 174 13.72 -4.57 -3.91
N GLU A 175 13.59 -4.20 -2.64
CA GLU A 175 14.73 -3.78 -1.81
C GLU A 175 15.54 -4.98 -1.35
N ARG A 176 14.84 -6.07 -0.98
CA ARG A 176 15.43 -7.32 -0.48
C ARG A 176 14.54 -8.50 -0.85
N GLN A 177 15.16 -9.62 -1.20
CA GLN A 177 14.46 -10.89 -1.43
C GLN A 177 15.38 -12.07 -1.12
N ASN A 178 14.81 -13.14 -0.59
CA ASN A 178 15.40 -14.46 -0.43
C ASN A 178 14.29 -15.51 -0.33
N SER A 179 14.64 -16.77 -0.05
CA SER A 179 13.65 -17.85 0.06
C SER A 179 12.64 -17.66 1.21
N LYS A 180 12.88 -16.77 2.18
CA LYS A 180 11.99 -16.60 3.34
C LYS A 180 11.32 -15.23 3.40
N SER A 181 11.68 -14.30 2.53
CA SER A 181 11.20 -12.92 2.61
C SER A 181 11.30 -12.17 1.29
N VAL A 182 10.42 -11.19 1.12
CA VAL A 182 10.46 -10.20 0.04
C VAL A 182 9.98 -8.86 0.58
N GLN A 183 10.67 -7.79 0.21
CA GLN A 183 10.35 -6.42 0.59
C GLN A 183 10.42 -5.51 -0.63
N TRP A 184 9.34 -4.76 -0.85
CA TRP A 184 9.23 -3.72 -1.86
C TRP A 184 9.26 -2.33 -1.24
N GLY A 185 9.96 -1.43 -1.93
CA GLY A 185 9.95 0.00 -1.67
C GLY A 185 9.32 0.73 -2.86
N ILE A 186 8.31 1.54 -2.59
CA ILE A 186 7.67 2.42 -3.59
C ILE A 186 8.09 3.83 -3.25
N LYS A 187 9.10 4.34 -3.95
CA LYS A 187 9.87 5.56 -3.58
C LYS A 187 9.52 6.73 -4.47
N ALA A 188 9.53 7.93 -3.90
CA ALA A 188 9.39 9.18 -4.65
C ALA A 188 10.49 9.28 -5.70
N ASN A 189 10.10 9.48 -6.97
CA ASN A 189 11.01 9.37 -8.11
C ASN A 189 11.17 10.72 -8.82
N SER A 190 10.14 11.16 -9.54
CA SER A 190 10.20 12.39 -10.33
C SER A 190 8.85 13.07 -10.45
N PHE A 191 8.86 14.40 -10.32
CA PHE A 191 7.68 15.26 -10.22
C PHE A 191 7.77 16.38 -11.26
N ILE A 192 6.64 16.72 -11.87
CA ILE A 192 6.55 17.89 -12.74
C ILE A 192 6.03 19.04 -11.88
N THR A 193 6.81 20.11 -11.80
CA THR A 193 6.50 21.30 -10.99
C THR A 193 6.48 22.55 -11.87
N SER A 194 6.06 23.68 -11.31
CA SER A 194 6.13 24.99 -11.98
C SER A 194 7.55 25.41 -12.35
N LEU A 195 8.57 24.86 -11.70
CA LEU A 195 10.00 25.11 -11.96
C LEU A 195 10.62 24.04 -12.89
N GLY A 196 9.80 23.14 -13.44
CA GLY A 196 10.24 22.03 -14.29
C GLY A 196 10.26 20.69 -13.57
N LYS A 197 11.00 19.73 -14.14
CA LYS A 197 11.11 18.37 -13.61
C LYS A 197 12.01 18.35 -12.38
N MET A 198 11.47 17.93 -11.24
CA MET A 198 12.21 17.74 -10.00
C MET A 198 12.37 16.26 -9.66
N SER A 199 13.48 15.93 -9.02
CA SER A 199 13.73 14.63 -8.38
C SER A 199 12.98 14.55 -7.06
N GLY A 200 12.64 13.34 -6.59
CA GLY A 200 12.13 13.13 -5.22
C GLY A 200 13.06 13.67 -4.12
N HIS A 201 14.34 13.85 -4.43
CA HIS A 201 15.35 14.39 -3.51
C HIS A 201 15.54 15.91 -3.60
N ASP A 202 14.85 16.60 -4.51
CA ASP A 202 14.97 18.05 -4.62
C ASP A 202 14.42 18.72 -3.33
N PRO A 203 15.21 19.57 -2.64
CA PRO A 203 14.79 20.18 -1.39
C PRO A 203 13.63 21.16 -1.55
N ASN A 204 13.43 21.74 -2.74
CA ASN A 204 12.33 22.65 -3.05
C ASN A 204 11.06 21.92 -3.51
N LEU A 205 11.07 20.59 -3.61
CA LEU A 205 9.89 19.82 -3.96
C LEU A 205 8.73 20.12 -2.99
N PHE A 206 7.58 20.48 -3.58
CA PHE A 206 6.33 20.90 -2.93
C PHE A 206 6.34 22.26 -2.23
N VAL A 207 7.45 23.00 -2.22
CA VAL A 207 7.50 24.35 -1.63
C VAL A 207 6.76 25.33 -2.54
N GLY A 208 5.89 26.14 -1.95
CA GLY A 208 5.15 27.18 -2.68
C GLY A 208 6.06 28.37 -3.03
N TYR A 209 5.55 29.29 -3.84
CA TYR A 209 6.31 30.49 -4.21
C TYR A 209 6.38 31.53 -3.08
N LYS A 210 5.20 31.92 -2.57
CA LYS A 210 5.01 32.83 -1.43
C LYS A 210 3.85 32.31 -0.58
N PRO A 211 3.89 32.50 0.74
CA PRO A 211 2.82 32.02 1.60
C PRO A 211 1.56 32.85 1.40
N TYR A 212 0.41 32.18 1.25
CA TYR A 212 -0.90 32.84 1.21
C TYR A 212 -1.30 33.39 2.59
N SER A 213 -1.03 32.63 3.65
CA SER A 213 -1.21 33.05 5.05
C SER A 213 -0.10 32.49 5.96
N GLN A 214 -0.20 32.71 7.27
CA GLN A 214 0.72 32.12 8.25
C GLN A 214 0.41 30.65 8.60
N ASN A 215 -0.68 30.10 8.06
CA ASN A 215 -1.00 28.69 8.20
C ASN A 215 0.16 27.84 7.58
N PRO A 216 0.70 26.83 8.29
CA PRO A 216 1.73 25.95 7.75
C PRO A 216 1.42 25.36 6.37
N ARG A 217 0.13 25.07 6.08
CA ARG A 217 -0.30 24.52 4.80
C ARG A 217 -0.01 25.45 3.62
N ASP A 218 -0.10 26.76 3.83
CA ASP A 218 -0.04 27.78 2.78
C ASP A 218 1.37 28.08 2.30
N TYR A 219 2.38 27.46 2.92
CA TYR A 219 3.78 27.53 2.51
C TYR A 219 4.13 26.46 1.45
N PHE A 220 3.20 25.55 1.15
CA PHE A 220 3.40 24.43 0.22
C PHE A 220 2.35 24.47 -0.90
N VAL A 221 2.67 23.84 -2.03
CA VAL A 221 1.78 23.78 -3.21
C VAL A 221 0.41 23.17 -2.86
N PRO A 222 -0.70 23.58 -3.52
CA PRO A 222 -2.03 23.05 -3.28
C PRO A 222 -2.18 21.56 -3.63
N ASP A 223 -3.22 20.89 -3.15
CA ASP A 223 -3.38 19.43 -3.27
C ASP A 223 -3.48 18.94 -4.72
N ASN A 224 -4.00 19.76 -5.64
CA ASN A 224 -4.05 19.46 -7.08
C ASN A 224 -2.68 19.41 -7.76
N GLU A 225 -1.63 19.93 -7.12
CA GLU A 225 -0.24 19.81 -7.57
C GLU A 225 0.51 18.68 -6.86
N LEU A 226 -0.12 18.01 -5.90
CA LEU A 226 0.43 16.84 -5.22
C LEU A 226 -0.07 15.57 -5.90
N PRO A 227 0.76 14.53 -6.08
CA PRO A 227 0.26 13.25 -6.57
C PRO A 227 -0.57 12.52 -5.50
N PRO A 228 -1.43 11.57 -5.90
CA PRO A 228 -2.27 10.79 -4.98
C PRO A 228 -1.52 10.17 -3.81
N LEU A 229 -0.29 9.69 -4.06
CA LEU A 229 0.58 9.07 -3.06
C LEU A 229 1.07 10.06 -1.98
N VAL A 230 0.96 11.37 -2.19
CA VAL A 230 1.32 12.40 -1.20
C VAL A 230 0.08 12.95 -0.51
N HIS A 231 -0.95 13.36 -1.25
CA HIS A 231 -2.11 14.01 -0.62
C HIS A 231 -3.14 13.02 -0.04
N SER A 232 -3.17 11.77 -0.50
CA SER A 232 -4.12 10.75 -0.03
C SER A 232 -3.42 9.54 0.59
N GLY A 233 -2.71 8.76 -0.22
CA GLY A 233 -2.12 7.51 0.21
C GLY A 233 -1.83 6.55 -0.95
N PHE A 234 -1.41 5.35 -0.60
CA PHE A 234 -1.06 4.29 -1.55
C PHE A 234 -2.03 3.11 -1.41
N ASN A 235 -2.50 2.59 -2.54
CA ASN A 235 -3.32 1.38 -2.62
C ASN A 235 -2.43 0.23 -3.11
N PRO A 236 -1.80 -0.55 -2.21
CA PRO A 236 -0.95 -1.65 -2.62
C PRO A 236 -1.73 -2.72 -3.39
N SER A 237 -1.02 -3.36 -4.33
CA SER A 237 -1.45 -4.60 -4.94
C SER A 237 -0.21 -5.40 -5.32
N PHE A 238 0.20 -6.33 -4.46
CA PHE A 238 1.40 -7.14 -4.61
C PHE A 238 1.04 -8.62 -4.52
N ILE A 239 1.86 -9.48 -5.14
CA ILE A 239 1.69 -10.93 -5.02
C ILE A 239 2.99 -11.56 -4.53
N ALA A 240 2.86 -12.56 -3.66
CA ALA A 240 3.92 -13.49 -3.32
C ALA A 240 3.35 -14.91 -3.38
N THR A 241 4.14 -15.87 -3.85
CA THR A 241 3.79 -17.28 -3.86
C THR A 241 4.81 -18.02 -3.04
N VAL A 242 4.33 -18.79 -2.07
CA VAL A 242 5.17 -19.64 -1.22
C VAL A 242 4.79 -21.10 -1.44
N SER A 243 5.78 -21.97 -1.36
CA SER A 243 5.61 -23.42 -1.33
C SER A 243 5.89 -23.96 0.06
N HIS A 244 5.25 -25.07 0.43
CA HIS A 244 5.44 -25.75 1.71
C HIS A 244 5.66 -27.26 1.50
N GLU A 245 6.58 -27.86 2.25
CA GLU A 245 6.86 -29.29 2.20
C GLU A 245 5.72 -30.12 2.80
N LYS A 246 5.06 -30.96 2.00
CA LYS A 246 3.95 -31.80 2.46
C LYS A 246 4.40 -32.74 3.58
N GLY A 247 3.63 -32.78 4.67
CA GLY A 247 3.90 -33.64 5.83
C GLY A 247 5.01 -33.17 6.77
N SER A 248 5.55 -31.96 6.56
CA SER A 248 6.61 -31.37 7.41
C SER A 248 6.10 -30.52 8.58
N GLY A 249 4.80 -30.21 8.61
CA GLY A 249 4.12 -29.45 9.64
C GLY A 249 2.73 -29.04 9.17
N ASP A 250 1.78 -28.87 10.10
CA ASP A 250 0.41 -28.47 9.75
C ASP A 250 0.27 -26.94 9.63
N THR A 251 1.19 -26.15 10.21
CA THR A 251 1.06 -24.69 10.33
C THR A 251 2.35 -23.94 10.09
N SER A 252 2.25 -22.73 9.51
CA SER A 252 3.36 -21.78 9.36
C SER A 252 2.95 -20.37 9.76
N GLU A 253 3.90 -19.57 10.25
CA GLU A 253 3.70 -18.15 10.56
C GLU A 253 4.27 -17.24 9.45
N PHE A 254 3.51 -16.19 9.14
CA PHE A 254 3.91 -15.14 8.21
C PHE A 254 3.72 -13.77 8.84
N GLU A 255 4.67 -12.87 8.63
CA GLU A 255 4.53 -11.46 8.99
C GLU A 255 4.40 -10.62 7.72
N ILE A 256 3.29 -9.89 7.61
CA ILE A 256 3.04 -8.93 6.53
C ILE A 256 3.15 -7.51 7.10
N THR A 257 4.01 -6.71 6.47
CA THR A 257 4.37 -5.37 6.94
C THR A 257 4.02 -4.33 5.91
N TYR A 258 3.14 -3.39 6.29
CA TYR A 258 2.74 -2.24 5.49
C TYR A 258 3.14 -0.96 6.21
N GLY A 259 3.77 -0.02 5.51
CA GLY A 259 4.16 1.23 6.16
C GLY A 259 4.77 2.25 5.24
N ARG A 260 5.51 3.18 5.86
CA ARG A 260 6.10 4.33 5.16
C ARG A 260 7.37 4.82 5.84
N ASN A 261 8.26 5.39 5.02
CA ASN A 261 9.34 6.27 5.46
C ASN A 261 8.96 7.70 5.09
N MET A 262 9.01 8.60 6.06
CA MET A 262 8.58 9.97 5.90
C MET A 262 9.76 10.93 5.89
N ASP A 263 9.72 11.85 4.94
CA ASP A 263 10.60 13.00 4.87
C ASP A 263 9.93 14.21 5.52
N VAL A 264 10.75 15.22 5.86
CA VAL A 264 10.27 16.55 6.26
C VAL A 264 10.87 17.59 5.33
N THR A 265 10.02 18.35 4.65
CA THR A 265 10.41 19.56 3.93
C THR A 265 10.13 20.77 4.81
N HIS A 266 11.14 21.60 5.04
CA HIS A 266 10.96 22.92 5.63
C HIS A 266 10.87 23.98 4.54
N ALA A 267 9.90 24.87 4.65
CA ALA A 267 9.79 26.07 3.84
C ALA A 267 10.09 27.28 4.72
N THR A 268 11.14 28.02 4.40
CA THR A 268 11.57 29.19 5.16
C THR A 268 11.25 30.47 4.40
N ARG A 269 10.55 31.40 5.04
CA ARG A 269 10.36 32.75 4.52
C ARG A 269 11.51 33.65 4.99
N ARG A 270 12.38 34.05 4.06
CA ARG A 270 13.39 35.09 4.32
C ARG A 270 12.87 36.45 3.87
N THR A 271 12.82 37.41 4.79
CA THR A 271 12.45 38.80 4.47
C THR A 271 13.73 39.57 4.12
N THR A 272 13.75 40.20 2.95
CA THR A 272 14.88 41.03 2.49
C THR A 272 14.37 42.22 1.69
N HIS A 273 15.06 43.36 1.79
CA HIS A 273 14.80 44.57 1.01
C HIS A 273 15.61 44.63 -0.30
N TYR A 274 16.54 43.70 -0.51
CA TYR A 274 17.57 43.81 -1.56
C TYR A 274 17.72 42.55 -2.42
N GLY A 275 16.85 41.56 -2.24
CA GLY A 275 16.92 40.28 -2.95
C GLY A 275 15.58 39.60 -3.09
N ASN A 276 15.61 38.33 -3.51
CA ASN A 276 14.42 37.55 -3.73
C ASN A 276 13.80 37.08 -2.41
N SER A 277 12.48 37.21 -2.29
CA SER A 277 11.70 36.88 -1.07
C SER A 277 10.77 35.69 -1.28
N TYR A 278 11.18 34.73 -2.09
CA TYR A 278 10.49 33.45 -2.27
C TYR A 278 10.77 32.51 -1.09
N LEU A 279 9.91 31.52 -0.92
CA LEU A 279 10.15 30.46 0.05
C LEU A 279 11.34 29.61 -0.40
N GLU A 280 12.20 29.27 0.56
CA GLU A 280 13.35 28.40 0.33
C GLU A 280 13.10 27.06 1.02
N GLY A 281 13.23 25.99 0.24
CA GLY A 281 13.10 24.62 0.70
C GLY A 281 14.38 24.07 1.30
N SER A 282 14.25 23.31 2.39
CA SER A 282 15.28 22.39 2.87
C SER A 282 14.66 21.06 3.26
N ARG A 283 15.43 19.97 3.17
CA ARG A 283 14.93 18.61 3.37
C ARG A 283 15.66 17.90 4.50
N ILE A 284 14.88 17.25 5.36
CA ILE A 284 15.36 16.20 6.25
C ILE A 284 14.88 14.87 5.65
N HIS A 285 15.79 14.22 4.93
CA HIS A 285 15.53 12.92 4.32
C HIS A 285 15.55 11.82 5.39
N ASN A 286 14.66 10.83 5.28
CA ASN A 286 14.49 9.74 6.25
C ASN A 286 14.23 10.24 7.68
N ALA A 287 13.49 11.34 7.84
CA ALA A 287 13.16 11.92 9.14
C ALA A 287 12.44 10.92 10.06
N PHE A 288 11.52 10.11 9.50
CA PHE A 288 10.81 9.07 10.23
C PHE A 288 10.72 7.78 9.40
N VAL A 289 11.67 6.86 9.62
CA VAL A 289 11.73 5.57 8.91
C VAL A 289 10.93 4.47 9.61
N ASN A 290 10.58 3.43 8.86
CA ASN A 290 9.95 2.19 9.34
C ASN A 290 8.71 2.43 10.21
N ARG A 291 7.86 3.39 9.81
CA ARG A 291 6.56 3.65 10.44
C ARG A 291 5.56 2.61 9.94
N ASN A 292 5.74 1.38 10.39
CA ASN A 292 5.12 0.20 9.81
C ASN A 292 4.12 -0.47 10.75
N TYR A 293 3.01 -0.91 10.17
CA TYR A 293 2.04 -1.82 10.75
C TYR A 293 2.37 -3.24 10.30
N THR A 294 2.67 -4.11 11.25
CA THR A 294 3.03 -5.51 11.00
C THR A 294 1.98 -6.40 11.64
N VAL A 295 1.44 -7.31 10.84
CA VAL A 295 0.44 -8.30 11.27
C VAL A 295 1.02 -9.69 11.06
N LYS A 296 0.91 -10.51 12.10
CA LYS A 296 1.31 -11.92 12.07
C LYS A 296 0.10 -12.78 11.76
N TYR A 297 0.22 -13.62 10.73
CA TYR A 297 -0.78 -14.57 10.29
C TYR A 297 -0.25 -15.99 10.50
N GLU A 298 -1.09 -16.87 11.02
CA GLU A 298 -0.88 -18.31 11.05
C GLU A 298 -1.70 -18.93 9.92
N VAL A 299 -1.02 -19.75 9.12
CA VAL A 299 -1.59 -20.50 7.99
C VAL A 299 -1.60 -21.96 8.40
N ASN A 300 -2.75 -22.62 8.32
CA ASN A 300 -2.84 -24.07 8.50
C ASN A 300 -2.99 -24.77 7.14
N TRP A 301 -1.95 -25.46 6.69
CA TRP A 301 -1.88 -26.11 5.38
C TRP A 301 -2.87 -27.26 5.20
N LYS A 302 -3.24 -27.92 6.31
CA LYS A 302 -4.14 -29.08 6.29
C LYS A 302 -5.61 -28.68 6.22
N THR A 303 -6.00 -27.68 7.00
CA THR A 303 -7.38 -27.19 7.10
C THR A 303 -7.68 -26.03 6.16
N HIS A 304 -6.64 -25.39 5.61
CA HIS A 304 -6.74 -24.14 4.82
C HIS A 304 -7.39 -23.00 5.61
N GLU A 305 -7.15 -22.99 6.93
CA GLU A 305 -7.56 -21.93 7.83
C GLU A 305 -6.46 -20.87 7.93
N ILE A 306 -6.85 -19.61 8.02
CA ILE A 306 -5.98 -18.47 8.27
C ILE A 306 -6.42 -17.84 9.59
N LYS A 307 -5.45 -17.45 10.43
CA LYS A 307 -5.73 -16.75 11.69
C LYS A 307 -4.76 -15.60 11.89
N VAL A 308 -5.27 -14.48 12.38
CA VAL A 308 -4.41 -13.40 12.88
C VAL A 308 -3.90 -13.76 14.28
N LYS A 309 -2.58 -13.77 14.46
CA LYS A 309 -1.91 -14.09 15.74
C LYS A 309 -1.59 -12.85 16.58
N GLY A 310 -1.45 -11.69 15.95
CA GLY A 310 -1.14 -10.45 16.63
C GLY A 310 -0.62 -9.36 15.68
N HIS A 311 -0.53 -8.14 16.19
CA HIS A 311 -0.06 -6.96 15.46
C HIS A 311 0.48 -5.87 16.42
N ASN A 312 1.06 -4.79 15.88
CA ASN A 312 1.65 -3.66 16.63
C ASN A 312 0.89 -2.32 16.52
#